data_AF-A0AA38GS25-F1
#
_entry.id   AF-A0AA38GS25-F1
#
_cell.length_a   1.000
_cell.length_b   1.000
_cell.length_c   1.000
_cell.angle_alpha   90.00
_cell.angle_beta   90.00
_cell.angle_gamma   90.00
#
_symmetry.space_group_name_H-M   'P 1'
#
loop_
_entity.id
_entity.type
_entity.pdbx_description
1 polymer ?
#
loop_
_entity_poly.entity_id
_entity_poly.type
_entity_poly.pdbx_seq_one_letter_code
_entity_poly.pdbx_strand_id
1 'polypeptide(L)' 'GPYSNIDMRCGEMEGYDVVYVSPHKFIGGLGTPGILLMSKNLYIINNQPPSTCGGGTVRYVNGFNEE' A
#
# COMPACT_ATOMS: atom_id res chain seq x y z
N GLY A 1 7.43 -14.08 2.18
CA GLY A 1 8.39 -13.50 3.16
C GLY A 1 8.67 -12.03 2.83
N PRO A 2 9.41 -11.29 3.66
CA PRO A 2 9.65 -9.84 3.49
C PRO A 2 10.41 -9.45 2.20
N TYR A 3 10.93 -10.43 1.46
CA TYR A 3 11.68 -10.25 0.21
C TYR A 3 11.02 -11.02 -0.95
N SER A 4 9.70 -10.93 -1.07
CA SER A 4 8.99 -11.53 -2.20
C SER A 4 8.96 -10.51 -3.34
N ASN A 5 9.23 -10.96 -4.56
CA ASN A 5 9.09 -10.10 -5.73
C ASN A 5 7.62 -9.71 -5.91
N ILE A 6 7.38 -8.41 -6.11
CA ILE A 6 6.08 -7.88 -6.51
C ILE A 6 6.14 -7.66 -8.02
N ASP A 7 5.52 -8.57 -8.76
CA ASP A 7 5.35 -8.45 -10.21
C ASP A 7 4.05 -7.70 -10.49
N MET A 8 4.17 -6.44 -10.94
CA MET A 8 3.02 -5.56 -11.17
C MET A 8 2.30 -5.84 -12.48
N ARG A 9 2.96 -6.44 -13.49
CA ARG A 9 2.40 -6.68 -14.84
C ARG A 9 1.68 -5.46 -15.44
N CYS A 10 2.26 -4.27 -15.27
CA CYS A 10 1.63 -3.00 -15.64
C CYS A 10 1.22 -2.98 -17.13
N GLY A 11 -0.05 -2.71 -17.41
CA GLY A 11 -0.58 -2.63 -18.78
C GLY A 11 -1.08 -3.96 -19.35
N GLU A 12 -0.96 -5.05 -18.59
CA GLU A 12 -1.61 -6.33 -18.90
C GLU A 12 -3.03 -6.37 -18.31
N MET A 13 -3.90 -7.22 -18.87
CA MET A 13 -5.29 -7.36 -18.42
C MET A 13 -5.39 -7.84 -16.96
N GLU A 14 -4.42 -8.63 -16.51
CA GLU A 14 -4.32 -9.14 -15.13
C GLU A 14 -3.30 -8.36 -14.29
N GLY A 15 -2.84 -7.21 -14.80
CA GLY A 15 -1.89 -6.34 -14.12
C GLY A 15 -2.48 -5.66 -12.90
N TYR A 16 -1.63 -5.42 -11.91
CA TYR A 16 -2.00 -4.60 -10.76
C TYR A 16 -1.87 -3.13 -11.10
N ASP A 17 -2.93 -2.38 -10.84
CA ASP A 17 -2.90 -0.92 -10.94
C ASP A 17 -2.10 -0.29 -9.79
N VAL A 18 -2.33 -0.80 -8.57
CA VAL A 18 -1.79 -0.26 -7.32
C VAL A 18 -1.59 -1.38 -6.30
N VAL A 19 -0.49 -1.30 -5.54
CA VAL A 19 -0.20 -2.15 -4.38
C VAL A 19 0.17 -1.26 -3.19
N TYR A 20 -0.44 -1.49 -2.02
CA TYR A 20 -0.08 -0.82 -0.77
C TYR A 20 0.47 -1.84 0.23
N VAL A 21 1.65 -1.56 0.76
CA VAL A 21 2.30 -2.35 1.81
C VAL A 21 2.29 -1.53 3.10
N SER A 22 1.93 -2.16 4.22
CA SER A 22 1.98 -1.59 5.55
C SER A 22 3.13 -2.22 6.35
N PRO A 23 4.36 -1.68 6.28
CA PRO A 23 5.50 -2.25 7.02
C PRO A 23 5.26 -2.24 8.52
N HIS A 24 4.45 -1.29 9.03
CA HIS A 24 4.07 -1.20 10.45
C HIS A 24 3.29 -2.41 10.99
N LYS A 25 2.88 -3.36 10.12
CA LYS A 25 2.30 -4.66 10.48
C LYS A 25 3.31 -5.81 10.45
N PHE A 26 4.57 -5.51 10.14
CA PHE A 26 5.68 -6.46 10.04
C PHE A 26 6.90 -5.95 10.84
N ILE A 27 8.00 -5.60 10.16
CA ILE A 27 9.26 -5.11 10.78
C ILE A 27 9.13 -3.67 11.26
N GLY A 28 8.21 -2.89 10.70
CA GLY A 28 7.98 -1.51 11.12
C GLY A 28 7.22 -1.45 12.46
N GLY A 29 7.69 -0.62 13.38
CA GLY A 29 6.94 -0.27 14.59
C GLY A 29 5.76 0.66 14.29
N LEU A 30 4.97 0.96 15.33
CA LEU A 30 3.93 1.99 15.29
C LEU A 30 4.49 3.30 14.72
N GLY A 31 3.79 3.90 13.75
CA GLY A 31 4.23 5.13 13.09
C GLY A 31 5.10 4.94 11.84
N THR A 32 5.47 3.70 11.47
CA THR A 32 6.19 3.46 10.21
C THR A 32 5.29 3.79 9.01
N PRO A 33 5.73 4.63 8.06
CA PRO A 33 4.93 4.97 6.88
C PRO A 33 4.68 3.73 6.01
N GLY A 34 3.55 3.73 5.31
CA GLY A 34 3.25 2.71 4.30
C GLY A 34 4.02 2.95 2.99
N ILE A 35 4.13 1.91 2.17
CA ILE A 35 4.70 1.98 0.83
C ILE A 35 3.56 1.83 -0.17
N LEU A 36 3.37 2.81 -1.04
CA LEU A 36 2.43 2.77 -2.15
C LEU A 36 3.20 2.59 -3.46
N LEU A 37 2.90 1.55 -4.21
CA LEU A 37 3.41 1.28 -5.55
C LEU A 37 2.26 1.38 -6.54
N MET A 38 2.46 2.08 -7.66
CA MET A 38 1.41 2.32 -8.66
C MET A 38 1.99 2.21 -10.08
N SER A 39 1.18 1.73 -11.01
CA SER A 39 1.51 1.74 -12.44
C SER A 39 1.80 3.16 -12.93
N LYS A 40 2.89 3.33 -13.68
CA LYS A 40 3.28 4.65 -14.23
C LYS A 40 2.19 5.29 -15.08
N ASN A 41 1.37 4.48 -15.75
CA ASN A 41 0.27 4.97 -16.59
C ASN A 41 -0.82 5.67 -15.77
N LEU A 42 -0.96 5.32 -14.48
CA LEU A 42 -1.90 5.93 -13.55
C LEU A 42 -1.29 7.11 -12.80
N TYR A 43 0.04 7.22 -12.78
CA TYR A 43 0.76 8.37 -12.22
C TYR A 43 0.79 9.54 -13.23
N ILE A 44 -0.40 10.09 -13.51
CA ILE A 44 -0.61 11.19 -14.48
C ILE A 44 -0.02 12.51 -13.97
N ILE A 45 0.30 12.56 -12.67
CA ILE A 45 0.71 13.76 -11.96
C ILE A 45 2.23 13.82 -11.78
N ASN A 46 2.97 13.85 -12.90
CA ASN A 46 4.43 14.03 -12.85
C ASN A 46 4.87 15.33 -12.11
N ASN A 47 3.97 16.31 -11.96
CA ASN A 47 4.27 17.64 -11.43
C ASN A 47 3.50 18.07 -10.17
N GLN A 48 2.60 17.22 -9.63
CA GLN A 48 1.90 17.50 -8.37
C GLN A 48 1.82 16.20 -7.55
N PRO A 49 2.91 15.84 -6.85
CA PRO A 49 2.86 14.71 -5.93
C PRO A 49 1.80 14.99 -4.85
N PRO A 50 1.15 13.95 -4.30
CA PRO A 50 0.24 14.10 -3.17
C PRO A 50 0.94 14.88 -2.05
N SER A 51 0.38 16.03 -1.69
CA SER A 51 1.02 16.97 -0.76
C SER A 51 0.82 16.61 0.72
N THR A 52 -0.13 15.71 1.02
CA THR A 52 -0.45 15.29 2.37
C THR A 52 -0.64 13.79 2.47
N CYS A 53 -0.02 13.19 3.48
CA CYS A 53 -0.23 11.79 3.83
C CYS A 53 -1.62 11.68 4.49
N GLY A 54 -2.59 11.02 3.86
CA GLY A 54 -3.84 10.68 4.51
C GLY A 54 -3.62 9.55 5.52
N GLY A 55 -3.62 9.87 6.82
CA GLY A 55 -3.51 8.91 7.91
C GLY A 55 -4.76 8.93 8.79
N GLY A 56 -5.47 7.82 8.89
CA GLY A 56 -6.56 7.62 9.84
C GLY A 56 -6.13 6.64 10.93
N THR A 57 -6.35 6.99 12.20
CA THR A 57 -6.14 6.06 13.31
C THR A 57 -7.18 4.95 13.21
N VAL A 58 -6.74 3.71 13.03
CA VAL A 58 -7.61 2.54 13.11
C VAL A 58 -8.16 2.49 14.54
N ARG A 59 -9.45 2.79 14.72
CA ARG A 59 -10.07 2.89 16.05
C ARG A 59 -10.43 1.53 16.63
N TYR A 60 -10.59 0.51 15.78
CA TYR A 60 -11.02 -0.83 16.19
C TYR A 60 -10.58 -1.89 15.16
N VAL A 61 -10.08 -3.02 15.66
CA VAL A 61 -9.82 -4.24 14.88
C VAL A 61 -10.32 -5.41 15.74
N ASN A 62 -11.28 -6.20 15.27
CA ASN A 62 -11.63 -7.47 15.95
C ASN A 62 -10.83 -8.62 15.33
N GLY A 63 -10.40 -9.55 16.18
CA GLY A 63 -9.62 -10.73 15.80
C GLY A 63 -10.29 -12.04 16.15
N PHE A 64 -11.59 -12.03 16.46
CA PHE A 64 -12.33 -13.21 16.93
C PHE A 64 -13.35 -13.66 15.88
N ASN A 65 -13.39 -14.96 15.62
CA ASN A 65 -14.56 -15.64 15.07
C ASN A 65 -15.70 -15.48 16.10
N GLU A 66 -16.89 -15.11 15.65
CA GLU A 66 -18.10 -15.15 16.47
C GLU A 66 -18.41 -16.61 16.79
N GLU A 67 -18.39 -16.96 18.09
CA GLU A 67 -19.33 -17.94 18.64
C GLU A 67 -20.65 -17.24 18.95
#